data_AF-A0A090I9T9-F1
#
_entry.id   AF-A0A090I9T9-F1
#
_cell.length_a   1.000
_cell.length_b   1.000
_cell.length_c   1.000
_cell.angle_alpha   90.00
_cell.angle_beta   90.00
_cell.angle_gamma   90.00
#
_symmetry.space_group_name_H-M   'P 1'
#
loop_
_entity.id
_entity.type
_entity.pdbx_description
1 polymer ?
#
loop_
_entity_poly.entity_id
_entity_poly.type
_entity_poly.pdbx_seq_one_letter_code
_entity_poly.pdbx_strand_id
1 'polypeptide(L)' 'MVIIAWIIQFYKTVIQKDKNINPYFLILYVIGVIFLVIGNFLANDTFTGLLNLISAILPLLIFIAVLRN' A
#
# COMPACT_ATOMS: atom_id res chain seq x y z
N MET A 1 -7.18 -5.74 -9.00
CA MET A 1 -6.99 -6.87 -8.05
C MET A 1 -6.23 -6.46 -6.79
N VAL A 2 -5.12 -5.71 -6.88
CA VAL A 2 -4.32 -5.26 -5.71
C VAL A 2 -5.12 -4.39 -4.71
N ILE A 3 -5.99 -3.50 -5.18
CA ILE A 3 -6.83 -2.66 -4.31
C ILE A 3 -7.74 -3.51 -3.41
N ILE A 4 -8.34 -4.58 -3.95
CA ILE A 4 -9.23 -5.47 -3.18
C ILE A 4 -8.46 -6.19 -2.08
N ALA A 5 -7.24 -6.66 -2.38
CA ALA A 5 -6.38 -7.29 -1.38
C ALA A 5 -6.06 -6.34 -0.22
N TRP A 6 -5.78 -5.07 -0.51
CA TRP A 6 -5.55 -4.06 0.53
C TRP A 6 -6.80 -3.70 1.33
N ILE A 7 -7.99 -3.73 0.73
CA ILE A 7 -9.25 -3.55 1.46
C ILE A 7 -9.44 -4.68 2.47
N ILE A 8 -9.22 -5.93 2.05
CA ILE A 8 -9.32 -7.10 2.93
C ILE A 8 -8.29 -7.00 4.06
N GLN A 9 -7.05 -6.67 3.73
CA GLN A 9 -5.99 -6.53 4.73
C GLN A 9 -6.27 -5.40 5.72
N PHE A 10 -6.81 -4.27 5.25
CA PHE A 10 -7.22 -3.16 6.10
C PHE A 10 -8.30 -3.59 7.08
N TYR A 11 -9.32 -4.32 6.61
CA TYR A 11 -10.38 -4.84 7.47
C TYR A 11 -9.81 -5.77 8.55
N LYS A 12 -8.94 -6.73 8.19
CA LYS A 12 -8.31 -7.62 9.17
C LYS A 12 -7.45 -6.86 10.18
N THR A 13 -6.56 -6.00 9.71
CA THR A 13 -5.57 -5.36 10.60
C THR A 13 -6.13 -4.21 11.43
N VAL A 14 -6.99 -3.37 10.86
CA VAL A 14 -7.51 -2.18 11.54
C VAL A 14 -8.82 -2.46 12.27
N ILE A 15 -9.75 -3.16 11.63
CA ILE A 15 -11.09 -3.40 12.19
C ILE A 15 -11.10 -4.62 13.13
N GLN A 16 -10.55 -5.76 12.69
CA GLN A 16 -10.44 -6.97 13.53
C GLN A 16 -9.26 -6.92 14.50
N LYS A 17 -8.41 -5.88 14.42
CA LYS A 17 -7.20 -5.69 15.23
C LYS A 17 -6.19 -6.84 15.11
N ASP A 18 -6.23 -7.58 14.00
CA ASP A 18 -5.27 -8.65 13.70
C ASP A 18 -3.97 -8.07 13.12
N LYS A 19 -3.01 -7.78 14.00
CA LYS A 19 -1.73 -7.15 13.65
C LYS A 19 -0.67 -8.13 13.15
N ASN A 20 -1.05 -9.31 12.63
CA ASN A 20 -0.14 -10.31 12.05
C ASN A 20 0.45 -9.92 10.68
N ILE A 21 0.60 -8.63 10.39
CA ILE A 21 1.26 -8.14 9.19
C ILE A 21 2.64 -7.62 9.54
N ASN A 22 3.65 -8.03 8.77
CA ASN A 22 5.02 -7.58 8.99
C ASN A 22 5.15 -6.08 8.58
N PRO A 23 5.53 -5.18 9.50
CA PRO A 23 5.67 -3.75 9.18
C PRO A 23 6.77 -3.49 8.13
N TYR A 24 7.83 -4.31 8.08
CA TYR A 24 8.86 -4.20 7.04
C TYR A 24 8.33 -4.53 5.64
N PHE A 25 7.36 -5.44 5.54
CA PHE A 25 6.69 -5.72 4.26
C PHE A 25 5.92 -4.48 3.77
N LEU A 26 5.23 -3.75 4.65
CA LEU A 26 4.52 -2.53 4.29
C LEU A 26 5.48 -1.43 3.82
N ILE A 27 6.63 -1.27 4.47
CA ILE A 27 7.66 -0.31 4.05
C ILE A 27 8.20 -0.66 2.65
N LEU A 28 8.60 -1.92 2.45
CA LEU A 28 9.12 -2.38 1.17
C LEU A 28 8.07 -2.27 0.06
N TYR A 29 6.80 -2.51 0.38
CA TYR A 29 5.70 -2.31 -0.56
C TYR A 29 5.59 -0.85 -1.00
N VAL A 30 5.62 0.11 -0.06
CA VAL A 30 5.56 1.55 -0.38
C VAL A 30 6.76 1.96 -1.24
N ILE A 31 7.97 1.50 -0.91
CA ILE A 31 9.17 1.73 -1.74
C ILE A 31 8.99 1.16 -3.15
N GLY A 32 8.47 -0.07 -3.27
CA GLY A 32 8.18 -0.69 -4.55
C GLY A 32 7.15 0.11 -5.38
N VAL A 33 6.11 0.64 -4.73
CA VAL A 33 5.14 1.51 -5.40
C VAL A 33 5.79 2.81 -5.87
N ILE A 34 6.69 3.43 -5.10
CA ILE A 34 7.42 4.63 -5.54
C ILE A 34 8.20 4.34 -6.82
N PHE A 35 8.92 3.21 -6.89
CA PHE A 35 9.63 2.81 -8.10
C PHE A 35 8.69 2.55 -9.28
N LEU A 36 7.53 1.94 -9.05
CA LEU A 36 6.51 1.75 -10.08
C LEU A 36 6.02 3.10 -10.61
N VAL A 37 5.67 4.03 -9.72
CA VAL A 37 5.21 5.37 -10.10
C VAL A 37 6.26 6.08 -10.95
N ILE A 38 7.53 6.07 -10.54
CA ILE A 38 8.63 6.64 -11.32
C ILE A 38 8.72 5.97 -12.70
N GLY A 39 8.70 4.64 -12.76
CA GLY A 39 8.75 3.88 -14.00
C GLY A 39 7.58 4.20 -14.94
N ASN A 40 6.37 4.33 -14.40
CA ASN A 40 5.18 4.70 -15.16
C ASN A 40 5.31 6.11 -15.77
N PHE A 41 5.81 7.09 -15.01
CA PHE A 41 6.04 8.43 -15.53
C PHE A 41 7.12 8.46 -16.61
N LEU A 42 8.22 7.70 -16.44
CA LEU A 42 9.25 7.57 -17.47
C LEU A 42 8.72 6.92 -18.77
N ALA A 43 7.70 6.08 -18.66
CA ALA A 43 7.01 5.44 -19.79
C ALA A 43 5.87 6.29 -20.39
N ASN A 44 5.66 7.53 -19.92
CA ASN A 44 4.52 8.40 -20.26
C ASN A 44 3.14 7.80 -19.90
N ASP A 45 3.10 6.82 -18.98
CA ASP A 45 1.86 6.20 -18.48
C ASP A 45 1.42 6.86 -17.16
N THR A 46 0.98 8.11 -17.27
CA THR A 46 0.53 8.92 -16.13
C THR A 46 -0.66 8.30 -15.40
N PHE A 47 -1.58 7.67 -16.13
CA PHE A 47 -2.79 7.10 -15.55
C PHE A 47 -2.46 5.92 -14.62
N THR A 48 -1.63 4.98 -15.08
CA THR A 48 -1.19 3.86 -14.23
C THR A 48 -0.32 4.35 -13.08
N GLY A 49 0.52 5.36 -13.29
CA GLY A 49 1.30 6.00 -12.23
C GLY A 49 0.41 6.54 -11.10
N LEU A 50 -0.66 7.25 -11.43
CA LEU A 50 -1.63 7.75 -10.45
C LEU A 50 -2.37 6.62 -9.74
N LEU A 51 -2.78 5.56 -10.45
CA LEU A 51 -3.41 4.39 -9.83
C LEU A 51 -2.49 3.70 -8.83
N ASN A 52 -1.20 3.56 -9.17
CA ASN A 52 -0.20 3.00 -8.28
C ASN A 52 -0.04 3.87 -7.02
N LEU A 53 0.01 5.19 -7.17
CA LEU A 53 0.08 6.13 -6.05
C LEU A 53 -1.13 5.97 -5.11
N ILE A 54 -2.35 5.91 -5.66
CA ILE A 54 -3.59 5.70 -4.88
C ILE A 54 -3.56 4.34 -4.18
N SER A 55 -3.01 3.30 -4.82
CA SER A 55 -2.93 1.96 -4.24
C SER A 55 -2.02 1.89 -3.01
N ALA A 56 -1.11 2.86 -2.81
CA ALA A 56 -0.27 2.94 -1.62
C ALA A 56 -1.00 3.43 -0.37
N ILE A 57 -2.15 4.10 -0.51
CA ILE A 57 -2.86 4.76 0.60
C ILE A 57 -3.25 3.74 1.68
N LEU A 58 -3.90 2.64 1.29
CA LEU A 58 -4.34 1.60 2.24
C LEU A 58 -3.16 0.94 3.00
N PRO A 59 -2.09 0.46 2.35
CA PRO A 59 -0.92 -0.04 3.07
C PRO A 59 -0.30 0.99 4.02
N LEU A 60 -0.27 2.27 3.65
CA LEU A 60 0.22 3.34 4.51
C LEU A 60 -0.64 3.50 5.78
N LEU A 61 -1.97 3.47 5.62
CA LEU A 61 -2.91 3.52 6.76
C LEU A 61 -2.76 2.30 7.67
N ILE A 62 -2.58 1.11 7.09
CA ILE A 62 -2.33 -0.13 7.85
C ILE A 62 -1.01 0.00 8.61
N PHE A 63 0.04 0.53 7.98
CA PHE A 63 1.35 0.73 8.62
C PHE A 63 1.25 1.65 9.84
N ILE A 64 0.56 2.80 9.71
CA ILE A 64 0.30 3.72 10.82
C ILE A 64 -0.49 3.01 11.94
N ALA A 65 -1.52 2.23 11.60
CA ALA A 65 -2.33 1.50 12.58
C ALA A 65 -1.55 0.41 13.32
N VAL A 66 -0.59 -0.22 12.66
CA VAL A 66 0.32 -1.19 13.27
C VAL A 66 1.28 -0.49 14.25
N LEU A 67 1.84 0.66 13.87
CA LEU A 67 2.81 1.41 14.68
C LEU A 67 2.22 2.19 15.86
N ARG A 68 0.94 2.60 15.81
CA ARG A 68 0.29 3.40 16.87
C ARG A 68 -0.02 2.62 18.17
N ASN A 69 0.67 1.51 18.41
CA ASN A 69 0.63 0.75 19.68
C ASN A 69 1.72 1.24 20.62
#